data_AF-A0A971T136-F1
#
_entry.id   AF-A0A971T136-F1
#
_cell.length_a   1.000
_cell.length_b   1.000
_cell.length_c   1.000
_cell.angle_alpha   90.00
_cell.angle_beta   90.00
_cell.angle_gamma   90.00
#
_symmetry.space_group_name_H-M   'P 1'
#
loop_
_entity.id
_entity.type
_entity.pdbx_description
1 polymer ?
#
loop_
_entity_poly.entity_id
_entity_poly.type
_entity_poly.pdbx_seq_one_letter_code
_entity_poly.pdbx_strand_id
1 'polypeptide(L)'
;MRTLVLVIGSLVLLTGGCATRSLGGGSKFDSSGLPKPKYYVGTATYIDYTAPKAGTLYFVEANTKTILLMESLEQSEDFEFDTVDLDEDVLMHMEEMGIDPLNCKWAVYFIPAE
;
A
#
# COMPACT_ATOMS: atom_id res chain seq x y z
N MET A 1 62.48 26.60 6.30
CA MET A 1 61.46 26.28 5.28
C MET A 1 61.03 24.83 5.47
N ARG A 2 59.71 24.56 5.31
CA ARG A 2 59.04 23.23 5.27
C ARG A 2 58.73 22.62 6.65
N THR A 3 57.53 22.20 7.02
CA THR A 3 56.15 22.37 6.54
C THR A 3 55.27 21.82 7.67
N LEU A 4 54.21 22.56 8.03
CA LEU A 4 53.09 22.09 8.84
C LEU A 4 52.37 20.93 8.13
N VAL A 5 52.07 19.82 8.82
CA VAL A 5 51.01 18.90 8.41
C VAL A 5 50.22 18.46 9.66
N LEU A 6 49.08 19.13 9.86
CA LEU A 6 47.96 18.70 10.70
C LEU A 6 47.33 17.46 10.07
N VAL A 7 47.37 16.31 10.75
CA VAL A 7 46.56 15.15 10.37
C VAL A 7 45.28 15.20 11.19
N ILE A 8 44.26 15.76 10.54
CA ILE A 8 42.86 15.78 10.96
C ILE A 8 42.34 14.34 10.84
N GLY A 9 42.14 13.68 11.98
CA GLY A 9 41.57 12.34 12.06
C GLY A 9 40.05 12.35 11.88
N SER A 10 39.63 12.19 10.63
CA SER A 10 38.41 11.53 10.13
C SER A 10 37.15 11.50 11.02
N LEU A 11 36.26 12.44 10.74
CA LEU A 11 34.83 12.38 11.04
C LEU A 11 34.13 11.61 9.90
N VAL A 12 33.88 10.31 10.07
CA VAL A 12 32.98 9.54 9.19
C VAL A 12 32.13 8.60 10.04
N LEU A 13 30.99 9.08 10.52
CA LEU A 13 29.92 8.25 11.05
C LEU A 13 28.59 8.84 10.58
N LEU A 14 27.73 7.95 10.06
CA LEU A 14 26.30 8.11 9.78
C LEU A 14 25.91 8.47 8.33
N THR A 15 26.32 7.64 7.38
CA THR A 15 25.43 7.27 6.25
C THR A 15 24.55 6.08 6.65
N GLY A 16 23.74 6.28 7.69
CA GLY A 16 22.64 5.37 8.05
C GLY A 16 21.42 5.63 7.18
N GLY A 17 21.57 5.54 5.87
CA GLY A 17 20.42 5.54 4.96
C GLY A 17 19.67 4.24 5.14
N CYS A 18 18.37 4.30 5.49
CA CYS A 18 17.45 3.17 5.40
C CYS A 18 17.33 2.74 3.93
N ALA A 19 18.28 1.95 3.46
CA ALA A 19 18.18 1.22 2.22
C ALA A 19 17.26 0.02 2.45
N THR A 20 15.94 0.24 2.34
CA THR A 20 15.00 -0.86 2.13
C THR A 20 15.33 -1.50 0.79
N ARG A 21 16.17 -2.53 0.84
CA ARG A 21 16.53 -3.40 -0.29
C ARG A 21 15.27 -4.20 -0.67
N SER A 22 14.53 -3.74 -1.66
CA SER A 22 13.72 -4.64 -2.50
C SER A 22 14.65 -5.21 -3.58
N LEU A 23 15.39 -6.26 -3.24
CA LEU A 23 16.16 -7.07 -4.18
C LEU A 23 15.35 -8.34 -4.45
N GLY A 24 15.04 -8.62 -5.72
CA GLY A 24 14.87 -10.01 -6.17
C GLY A 24 13.47 -10.48 -6.55
N GLY A 25 12.53 -9.61 -6.87
CA GLY A 25 11.24 -9.98 -7.46
C GLY A 25 10.54 -8.69 -7.87
N GLY A 26 10.23 -8.50 -9.16
CA GLY A 26 9.74 -7.21 -9.65
C GLY A 26 8.61 -6.69 -8.75
N SER A 27 8.81 -5.49 -8.16
CA SER A 27 7.94 -4.90 -7.12
C SER A 27 6.47 -5.27 -7.33
N LYS A 28 5.80 -5.82 -6.32
CA LYS A 28 4.37 -6.16 -6.40
C LYS A 28 3.50 -4.90 -6.56
N PHE A 29 4.08 -3.72 -6.28
CA PHE A 29 3.48 -2.40 -6.39
C PHE A 29 4.03 -1.61 -7.57
N ASP A 30 3.23 -0.69 -8.09
CA ASP A 30 3.62 0.28 -9.12
C ASP A 30 4.30 1.52 -8.53
N SER A 31 4.63 2.50 -9.38
CA SER A 31 5.30 3.74 -8.97
C SER A 31 4.44 4.67 -8.10
N SER A 32 3.12 4.44 -8.05
CA SER A 32 2.21 5.15 -7.14
C SER A 32 2.01 4.43 -5.80
N GLY A 33 2.66 3.28 -5.60
CA GLY A 33 2.50 2.49 -4.39
C GLY A 33 1.25 1.61 -4.36
N LEU A 34 0.52 1.49 -5.48
CA LEU A 34 -0.63 0.60 -5.60
C LEU A 34 -0.21 -0.79 -6.07
N PRO A 35 -0.92 -1.86 -5.68
CA PRO A 35 -0.75 -3.17 -6.29
C PRO A 35 -0.84 -3.10 -7.81
N LYS A 36 0.06 -3.81 -8.51
CA LYS A 36 0.06 -3.82 -9.98
C LYS A 36 -1.25 -4.35 -10.55
N PRO A 37 -1.69 -3.89 -11.74
CA PRO A 37 -2.97 -4.30 -12.36
C PRO A 37 -3.17 -5.81 -12.50
N LYS A 38 -2.10 -6.60 -12.63
CA LYS A 38 -2.17 -8.07 -12.69
C LYS A 38 -2.73 -8.73 -11.41
N TYR A 39 -2.79 -7.99 -10.31
CA TYR A 39 -3.34 -8.43 -9.03
C TYR A 39 -4.78 -7.95 -8.81
N TYR A 40 -5.37 -7.24 -9.77
CA TYR A 40 -6.75 -6.76 -9.67
C TYR A 40 -7.73 -7.93 -9.65
N VAL A 41 -8.64 -7.94 -8.66
CA VAL A 41 -9.65 -8.98 -8.50
C VAL A 41 -11.07 -8.47 -8.61
N GLY A 42 -11.30 -7.16 -8.51
CA GLY A 42 -12.64 -6.61 -8.74
C GLY A 42 -12.84 -5.17 -8.29
N THR A 43 -14.07 -4.71 -8.50
CA THR A 43 -14.62 -3.45 -8.01
C THR A 43 -16.04 -3.76 -7.58
N ALA A 44 -16.46 -3.27 -6.43
CA ALA A 44 -17.84 -3.40 -6.01
C ALA A 44 -18.14 -2.45 -4.85
N THR A 45 -19.42 -2.16 -4.65
CA THR A 45 -19.94 -1.59 -3.40
C THR A 45 -20.06 -2.65 -2.30
N TYR A 46 -20.15 -3.94 -2.68
CA TYR A 46 -20.10 -5.08 -1.78
C TYR A 46 -19.08 -6.08 -2.32
N ILE A 47 -18.08 -6.40 -1.52
CA ILE A 47 -17.02 -7.34 -1.85
C ILE A 47 -17.33 -8.64 -1.12
N ASP A 48 -17.40 -9.73 -1.88
CA ASP A 48 -17.38 -11.10 -1.40
C ASP A 48 -16.23 -11.81 -2.14
N TYR A 49 -15.16 -12.10 -1.41
CA TYR A 49 -13.92 -12.62 -1.98
C TYR A 49 -13.39 -13.80 -1.16
N THR A 50 -13.33 -14.97 -1.79
CA THR A 50 -12.63 -16.14 -1.26
C THR A 50 -11.18 -16.19 -1.75
N ALA A 51 -10.22 -16.20 -0.84
CA ALA A 51 -8.81 -16.25 -1.18
C ALA A 51 -8.42 -17.63 -1.78
N PRO A 52 -7.90 -17.69 -3.02
CA PRO A 52 -7.54 -18.97 -3.65
C PRO A 52 -6.30 -19.63 -3.04
N LYS A 53 -5.51 -18.85 -2.28
CA LYS A 53 -4.33 -19.23 -1.51
C LYS A 53 -4.03 -18.14 -0.49
N ALA A 54 -3.11 -18.38 0.44
CA ALA A 54 -2.68 -17.35 1.39
C ALA A 54 -2.15 -16.09 0.67
N GLY A 55 -2.43 -14.92 1.20
CA GLY A 55 -2.01 -13.63 0.63
C GLY A 55 -2.61 -12.43 1.33
N THR A 56 -2.56 -11.28 0.66
CA THR A 56 -3.07 -10.01 1.19
C THR A 56 -4.04 -9.38 0.19
N LEU A 57 -5.23 -9.05 0.68
CA LEU A 57 -6.22 -8.26 -0.02
C LEU A 57 -6.01 -6.77 0.28
N TYR A 58 -6.12 -5.94 -0.75
CA TYR A 58 -5.99 -4.49 -0.68
C TYR A 58 -7.26 -3.85 -1.21
N PHE A 59 -7.92 -3.06 -0.38
CA PHE A 59 -9.03 -2.22 -0.77
C PHE A 59 -8.55 -0.79 -1.02
N VAL A 60 -8.84 -0.26 -2.19
CA VAL A 60 -8.24 0.97 -2.72
C VAL A 60 -9.31 1.91 -3.23
N GLU A 61 -9.19 3.20 -2.92
CA GLU A 61 -9.85 4.27 -3.66
C GLU A 61 -8.92 4.73 -4.80
N ALA A 62 -9.32 4.43 -6.03
CA ALA A 62 -8.43 4.51 -7.18
C ALA A 62 -8.19 5.94 -7.69
N ASN A 63 -9.07 6.91 -7.40
CA ASN A 63 -8.90 8.28 -7.85
C ASN A 63 -7.80 9.00 -7.07
N THR A 64 -7.82 8.86 -5.75
CA THR A 64 -6.82 9.37 -4.80
C THR A 64 -5.61 8.44 -4.66
N LYS A 65 -5.74 7.19 -5.12
CA LYS A 65 -4.72 6.13 -5.00
C LYS A 65 -4.43 5.79 -3.53
N THR A 66 -5.45 5.90 -2.70
CA THR A 66 -5.37 5.63 -1.27
C THR A 66 -5.72 4.17 -1.00
N ILE A 67 -4.84 3.46 -0.30
CA ILE A 67 -5.16 2.14 0.26
C ILE A 67 -5.93 2.38 1.54
N LEU A 68 -7.17 1.92 1.58
CA LEU A 68 -8.08 2.08 2.71
C LEU A 68 -7.97 0.92 3.69
N LEU A 69 -7.78 -0.30 3.19
CA LEU A 69 -7.69 -1.50 3.99
C LEU A 69 -6.71 -2.50 3.38
N MET A 70 -6.02 -3.21 4.27
CA MET A 70 -5.14 -4.33 3.94
C MET A 70 -5.47 -5.49 4.88
N GLU A 71 -5.94 -6.60 4.32
CA GLU A 71 -6.30 -7.79 5.09
C GLU A 71 -5.43 -8.97 4.66
N SER A 72 -4.85 -9.69 5.61
CA SER A 72 -4.14 -10.95 5.31
C SER A 72 -5.14 -12.09 5.39
N LEU A 73 -5.22 -12.88 4.32
CA LEU A 73 -6.17 -13.98 4.20
C LEU A 73 -5.41 -15.29 4.03
N GLU A 74 -5.86 -16.33 4.71
CA GLU A 74 -5.45 -17.72 4.49
C GLU A 74 -6.15 -18.32 3.26
N GLN A 75 -5.70 -19.49 2.83
CA GLN A 75 -6.34 -20.19 1.72
C GLN A 75 -7.78 -20.57 2.06
N SER A 76 -8.71 -20.24 1.16
CA SER A 76 -10.17 -20.44 1.29
C SER A 76 -10.81 -19.60 2.39
N GLU A 77 -10.12 -18.59 2.91
CA GLU A 77 -10.72 -17.60 3.79
C GLU A 77 -11.55 -16.62 2.98
N ASP A 78 -12.74 -16.31 3.49
CA ASP A 78 -13.68 -15.37 2.90
C ASP A 78 -13.48 -13.99 3.52
N PHE A 79 -13.49 -12.97 2.67
CA PHE A 79 -13.48 -11.57 3.05
C PHE A 79 -14.74 -10.90 2.50
N GLU A 80 -15.51 -10.33 3.41
CA GLU A 80 -16.70 -9.55 3.09
C GLU A 80 -16.49 -8.09 3.51
N PHE A 81 -16.83 -7.16 2.61
CA PHE A 81 -16.83 -5.74 2.92
C PHE A 81 -17.95 -5.03 2.18
N ASP A 82 -18.78 -4.31 2.93
CA ASP A 82 -19.88 -3.52 2.40
C ASP A 82 -19.58 -2.02 2.55
N THR A 83 -19.67 -1.28 1.45
CA THR A 83 -19.56 0.19 1.41
C THR A 83 -20.91 0.88 1.53
N VAL A 84 -22.01 0.16 1.71
CA VAL A 84 -23.37 0.73 1.72
C VAL A 84 -23.75 1.33 3.09
N ASP A 85 -22.97 1.08 4.14
CA ASP A 85 -23.18 1.63 5.49
C ASP A 85 -22.23 2.81 5.82
N LEU A 86 -21.99 3.72 4.87
CA LEU A 86 -21.23 4.95 5.16
C LEU A 86 -22.17 5.97 5.81
N ASP A 87 -22.07 6.12 7.13
CA ASP A 87 -22.74 7.18 7.87
C ASP A 87 -22.05 8.56 7.65
N GLU A 88 -22.63 9.62 8.22
CA GLU A 88 -22.14 10.99 8.07
C GLU A 88 -20.69 11.16 8.58
N ASP A 89 -20.31 10.42 9.63
CA ASP A 89 -18.96 10.46 10.19
C ASP A 89 -17.95 9.84 9.22
N VAL A 90 -18.31 8.73 8.57
CA VAL A 90 -17.45 8.11 7.55
C VAL A 90 -17.31 9.00 6.32
N LEU A 91 -18.38 9.66 5.87
CA LEU A 91 -18.33 10.60 4.74
C LEU A 91 -17.40 11.78 5.04
N MET A 92 -17.53 12.38 6.22
CA MET A 92 -16.63 13.46 6.65
C MET A 92 -15.16 13.00 6.67
N HIS A 93 -14.89 11.81 7.20
CA HIS A 93 -13.54 11.28 7.27
C HIS A 93 -12.95 11.00 5.88
N MET A 94 -13.77 10.55 4.93
CA MET A 94 -13.35 10.39 3.54
C MET A 94 -12.95 11.73 2.91
N GLU A 95 -13.74 12.77 3.13
CA GLU A 95 -13.41 14.12 2.65
C GLU A 95 -12.11 14.66 3.27
N GLU A 96 -11.86 14.42 4.57
CA GLU A 96 -10.60 14.77 5.24
C GLU A 96 -9.38 14.04 4.63
N MET A 97 -9.58 12.81 4.14
CA MET A 97 -8.57 12.06 3.39
C MET A 97 -8.44 12.51 1.93
N GLY A 98 -9.23 13.50 1.48
CA GLY A 98 -9.24 14.00 0.11
C GLY A 98 -10.02 13.11 -0.87
N ILE A 99 -10.84 12.20 -0.36
CA ILE A 99 -11.70 11.31 -1.14
C ILE A 99 -13.07 11.96 -1.30
N ASP A 100 -13.52 12.13 -2.54
CA ASP A 100 -14.87 12.59 -2.85
C ASP A 100 -15.85 11.40 -2.76
N PRO A 101 -16.72 11.33 -1.74
CA PRO A 101 -17.62 10.20 -1.55
C PRO A 101 -18.61 10.02 -2.71
N LEU A 102 -18.96 11.09 -3.44
CA LEU A 102 -19.88 11.03 -4.58
C LEU A 102 -19.20 10.55 -5.87
N ASN A 103 -17.87 10.50 -5.88
CA ASN A 103 -17.08 10.14 -7.05
C ASN A 103 -16.01 9.09 -6.71
N CYS A 104 -16.27 8.22 -5.73
CA CYS A 104 -15.34 7.16 -5.36
C CYS A 104 -15.20 6.09 -6.44
N LYS A 105 -13.98 5.58 -6.60
CA LYS A 105 -13.71 4.43 -7.45
C LYS A 105 -13.03 3.31 -6.65
N TRP A 106 -13.83 2.37 -6.18
CA TRP A 106 -13.35 1.22 -5.43
C TRP A 106 -12.60 0.24 -6.32
N ALA A 107 -11.45 -0.23 -5.85
CA ALA A 107 -10.68 -1.29 -6.49
C ALA A 107 -10.15 -2.26 -5.44
N VAL A 108 -10.27 -3.55 -5.75
CA VAL A 108 -9.79 -4.64 -4.91
C VAL A 108 -8.65 -5.32 -5.63
N TYR A 109 -7.55 -5.54 -4.91
CA TYR A 109 -6.42 -6.29 -5.39
C TYR A 109 -6.10 -7.43 -4.42
N PHE A 110 -5.65 -8.56 -4.94
CA PHE A 110 -5.14 -9.64 -4.13
C PHE A 110 -3.73 -10.00 -4.55
N ILE A 111 -2.80 -9.89 -3.61
CA ILE A 111 -1.40 -10.26 -3.78
C ILE A 111 -1.16 -11.56 -3.01
N PRO A 112 -0.92 -12.68 -3.69
CA PRO A 112 -0.58 -13.91 -2.99
C PRO A 112 0.74 -13.82 -2.21
N ALA A 113 0.77 -14.56 -1.10
CA ALA A 113 2.01 -14.96 -0.43
C ALA A 113 2.85 -15.84 -1.38
N GLU A 114 4.16 -15.82 -1.16
CA GLU A 114 5.12 -16.67 -1.90
C GLU A 114 5.20 -18.07 -1.31
#